data_AF-J0RYL1-F1
#
_entry.id   AF-J0RYL1-F1
#
_cell.length_a   1.000
_cell.length_b   1.000
_cell.length_c   1.000
_cell.angle_alpha   90.00
_cell.angle_beta   90.00
_cell.angle_gamma   90.00
#
_symmetry.space_group_name_H-M   'P 1'
#
loop_
_entity.id
_entity.type
_entity.pdbx_description
1 polymer ?
#
loop_
_entity_poly.entity_id
_entity_poly.type
_entity_poly.pdbx_seq_one_letter_code
_entity_poly.pdbx_strand_id
1 'polypeptide(L)'
;MLESLLGIVIAVIIAVLIYHLLKKAIYLVINAIVGIVILFLINLLNIMALFGRPEIPINLITVLISAIGGIFGIAIVVLLHLLGVAL
;
A
#
# COMPACT_ATOMS: atom_id res chain seq x y z
N MET A 1 30.23 -13.78 -32.36
CA MET A 1 30.56 -12.60 -31.52
C MET A 1 29.34 -11.70 -31.32
N LEU A 2 28.55 -11.40 -32.37
CA LEU A 2 27.36 -10.54 -32.26
C LEU A 2 26.23 -11.13 -31.39
N GLU A 3 25.93 -12.42 -31.50
CA GLU A 3 24.89 -13.07 -30.68
C GLU A 3 25.20 -13.02 -29.18
N SER A 4 26.45 -13.24 -28.80
CA SER A 4 26.92 -13.17 -27.42
C SER A 4 26.77 -11.76 -26.85
N LEU A 5 27.07 -10.73 -27.65
CA LEU A 5 26.90 -9.33 -27.27
C LEU A 5 25.42 -8.98 -27.08
N LEU A 6 24.55 -9.45 -27.99
CA LEU A 6 23.11 -9.20 -27.94
C LEU A 6 22.46 -9.88 -26.71
N GLY A 7 22.88 -11.10 -26.39
CA GLY A 7 22.44 -11.81 -25.19
C GLY A 7 22.80 -11.07 -23.89
N ILE A 8 24.01 -10.52 -23.80
CA ILE A 8 24.43 -9.72 -22.63
C ILE A 8 23.59 -8.45 -22.51
N VAL A 9 23.34 -7.74 -23.61
CA VAL A 9 22.51 -6.52 -23.61
C VAL A 9 21.09 -6.82 -23.12
N ILE A 10 20.45 -7.89 -23.61
CA ILE A 10 19.11 -8.29 -23.17
C ILE A 10 19.12 -8.65 -21.68
N ALA A 11 20.11 -9.42 -21.21
CA ALA A 11 20.22 -9.80 -19.81
C ALA A 11 20.34 -8.58 -18.89
N VAL A 12 21.13 -7.57 -19.29
CA VAL A 12 21.26 -6.31 -18.54
C VAL A 12 19.94 -5.54 -18.53
N ILE A 13 19.23 -5.44 -19.66
CA ILE A 13 17.92 -4.77 -19.73
C ILE A 13 16.92 -5.44 -18.77
N ILE A 14 16.83 -6.76 -18.79
CA ILE A 14 15.95 -7.53 -17.89
C ILE A 14 16.34 -7.30 -16.43
N ALA A 15 17.63 -7.35 -16.11
CA ALA A 15 18.12 -7.12 -14.76
C ALA A 15 17.77 -5.70 -14.25
N VAL A 16 17.92 -4.67 -15.09
CA VAL A 16 17.52 -3.29 -14.75
C VAL A 16 16.02 -3.19 -14.52
N LEU A 17 15.20 -3.81 -15.38
CA LEU A 17 13.74 -3.83 -15.24
C LEU A 17 13.31 -4.48 -13.91
N ILE A 18 13.87 -5.66 -13.60
CA ILE A 18 13.61 -6.38 -12.35
C ILE A 18 14.04 -5.54 -11.14
N TYR A 19 15.24 -4.96 -11.18
CA TYR A 19 15.73 -4.10 -10.08
C TYR A 19 14.81 -2.90 -9.83
N HIS A 20 14.31 -2.28 -10.90
CA HIS A 20 13.41 -1.14 -10.78
C HIS A 20 12.03 -1.54 -10.24
N LEU A 21 11.52 -2.71 -10.60
CA LEU A 21 10.28 -3.28 -10.06
C LEU A 21 10.44 -3.65 -8.57
N LEU A 22 11.54 -4.29 -8.17
CA LEU A 22 11.80 -4.64 -6.77
C LEU A 22 11.89 -3.39 -5.88
N LYS A 23 12.55 -2.32 -6.36
CA LYS A 23 12.60 -1.06 -5.61
C LYS A 23 11.21 -0.51 -5.31
N LYS A 24 10.28 -0.60 -6.27
CA LYS A 24 8.89 -0.15 -6.08
C LYS A 24 8.11 -1.03 -5.09
N ALA A 25 8.39 -2.33 -5.05
CA ALA A 25 7.77 -3.23 -4.07
C ALA A 25 8.12 -2.85 -2.63
N ILE A 26 9.34 -2.38 -2.36
CA ILE A 26 9.75 -1.91 -1.03
C ILE A 26 8.91 -0.70 -0.59
N TYR A 27 8.63 0.24 -1.50
CA TYR A 27 7.74 1.37 -1.20
C TYR A 27 6.32 0.91 -0.84
N LEU A 28 5.82 -0.12 -1.51
CA LEU A 28 4.52 -0.71 -1.22
C LEU A 28 4.46 -1.28 0.20
N VAL A 29 5.53 -1.96 0.63
CA VAL A 29 5.65 -2.52 1.98
C VAL A 29 5.69 -1.41 3.03
N ILE A 30 6.47 -0.35 2.80
CA ILE A 30 6.54 0.80 3.73
C ILE A 30 5.17 1.47 3.85
N ASN A 31 4.50 1.71 2.73
CA ASN A 31 3.16 2.29 2.72
C ASN A 31 2.12 1.41 3.43
N ALA A 32 2.23 0.09 3.27
CA ALA A 32 1.38 -0.87 3.99
C ALA A 32 1.61 -0.80 5.51
N ILE A 33 2.87 -0.78 5.95
CA ILE A 33 3.23 -0.70 7.38
C ILE A 33 2.74 0.62 7.98
N VAL A 34 3.06 1.75 7.35
CA VAL A 34 2.58 3.09 7.78
C VAL A 34 1.05 3.12 7.83
N GLY A 35 0.43 2.51 6.82
CA GLY A 35 -1.00 2.26 6.71
C GLY A 35 -1.63 1.61 7.93
N ILE A 36 -1.14 0.41 8.22
CA ILE A 36 -1.59 -0.41 9.35
C ILE A 36 -1.35 0.34 10.66
N VAL A 37 -0.20 0.98 10.83
CA VAL A 37 0.13 1.74 12.06
C VAL A 37 -0.87 2.87 12.28
N ILE A 38 -1.22 3.63 11.24
CA ILE A 38 -2.19 4.72 11.36
C ILE A 38 -3.60 4.19 11.64
N LEU A 39 -4.04 3.15 10.92
CA LEU A 39 -5.34 2.52 11.19
C LEU A 39 -5.42 1.99 12.63
N PHE A 40 -4.34 1.38 13.11
CA PHE A 40 -4.24 0.92 14.49
C PHE A 40 -4.31 2.08 15.49
N LEU A 41 -3.64 3.20 15.22
CA LEU A 41 -3.72 4.40 16.06
C LEU A 41 -5.12 5.02 16.07
N ILE A 42 -5.79 5.08 14.91
CA ILE A 42 -7.19 5.55 14.79
C ILE A 42 -8.12 4.68 15.66
N ASN A 43 -7.88 3.36 15.64
CA ASN A 43 -8.63 2.41 16.44
C ASN A 43 -8.37 2.60 17.94
N LEU A 44 -7.09 2.62 18.32
CA LEU A 44 -6.67 2.76 19.71
C LEU A 44 -7.18 4.06 20.35
N LEU A 45 -7.15 5.16 19.60
CA LEU A 45 -7.62 6.47 20.03
C LEU A 45 -9.13 6.66 19.91
N ASN A 46 -9.88 5.63 19.47
CA ASN A 46 -11.33 5.67 19.31
C ASN A 46 -11.80 6.88 18.46
N ILE A 47 -11.01 7.28 17.46
CA ILE A 47 -11.30 8.51 16.69
C ILE A 47 -12.63 8.37 15.95
N MET A 48 -12.97 7.17 15.49
CA MET A 48 -14.24 6.90 14.81
C MET A 48 -15.45 6.94 15.76
N ALA A 49 -15.25 6.61 17.04
CA ALA A 49 -16.30 6.73 18.05
C ALA A 49 -16.68 8.20 18.28
N LEU A 50 -15.74 9.13 18.11
CA LEU A 50 -15.98 10.58 18.16
C LEU A 50 -16.93 11.05 17.03
N PHE A 51 -17.01 10.29 15.93
CA PHE A 51 -17.91 10.54 14.80
C PHE A 51 -19.18 9.66 14.83
N GLY A 52 -19.45 8.95 15.93
CA GLY A 52 -20.63 8.09 16.09
C GLY A 52 -20.65 6.87 15.17
N ARG A 53 -19.50 6.46 14.64
CA ARG A 53 -19.32 5.31 13.75
C ARG A 53 -18.56 4.18 14.46
N PRO A 54 -18.82 2.92 14.10
CA PRO A 54 -17.99 1.82 14.56
C PRO A 54 -16.57 1.97 14.00
N GLU A 55 -15.61 1.41 14.73
CA GLU A 55 -14.20 1.31 14.37
C GLU A 55 -13.98 0.71 12.97
N ILE A 56 -12.87 1.09 12.32
CA ILE A 56 -12.51 0.60 10.98
C ILE A 56 -11.89 -0.78 11.13
N PRO A 57 -12.47 -1.85 10.56
CA PRO A 57 -11.94 -3.18 10.68
C PRO A 57 -10.59 -3.28 9.96
N ILE A 58 -9.56 -3.77 10.65
CA ILE A 58 -8.27 -4.11 10.03
C ILE A 58 -8.45 -5.45 9.32
N ASN A 59 -8.80 -5.39 8.04
CA ASN A 59 -9.03 -6.54 7.17
C ASN A 59 -8.09 -6.49 5.95
N LEU A 60 -8.08 -7.54 5.14
CA LEU A 60 -7.19 -7.61 3.99
C LEU A 60 -7.41 -6.46 2.98
N ILE A 61 -8.66 -6.00 2.84
CA ILE A 61 -9.06 -4.95 1.89
C ILE A 61 -8.50 -3.59 2.31
N THR A 62 -8.70 -3.20 3.57
CA THR A 62 -8.18 -1.94 4.14
C THR A 62 -6.66 -1.91 4.12
N VAL A 63 -5.99 -3.04 4.40
CA VAL A 63 -4.55 -3.18 4.28
C VAL A 63 -4.09 -3.02 2.83
N LEU A 64 -4.79 -3.60 1.85
CA LEU A 64 -4.43 -3.51 0.44
C LEU A 64 -4.59 -2.09 -0.11
N ILE A 65 -5.70 -1.43 0.24
CA ILE A 65 -5.97 -0.04 -0.15
C ILE A 65 -4.94 0.90 0.46
N SER A 66 -4.55 0.64 1.72
CA SER A 66 -3.49 1.41 2.37
C SER A 66 -2.09 1.08 1.82
N ALA A 67 -1.81 -0.14 1.38
CA ALA A 67 -0.54 -0.50 0.76
C ALA A 67 -0.35 0.18 -0.60
N ILE A 68 -1.42 0.22 -1.40
CA ILE A 68 -1.42 0.82 -2.74
C ILE A 68 -1.47 2.35 -2.65
N GLY A 69 -2.34 2.89 -1.79
CA GLY A 69 -2.58 4.34 -1.65
C GLY A 69 -1.72 5.04 -0.60
N GLY A 70 -1.01 4.31 0.25
CA GLY A 70 -0.28 4.88 1.39
C GLY A 70 -1.20 5.71 2.30
N ILE A 71 -0.69 6.87 2.72
CA ILE A 71 -1.43 7.86 3.53
C ILE A 71 -2.72 8.32 2.83
N PHE A 72 -2.70 8.50 1.51
CA PHE A 72 -3.91 8.85 0.74
C PHE A 72 -4.95 7.73 0.76
N GLY A 73 -4.50 6.47 0.71
CA GLY A 73 -5.36 5.30 0.84
C GLY A 73 -6.13 5.29 2.15
N ILE A 74 -5.45 5.64 3.25
CA ILE A 74 -6.07 5.73 4.58
C ILE A 74 -7.11 6.85 4.63
N ALA A 75 -6.79 8.02 4.08
CA ALA A 75 -7.76 9.13 4.00
C ALA A 75 -9.03 8.71 3.26
N ILE A 76 -8.90 7.95 2.16
CA ILE A 76 -10.03 7.39 1.42
C ILE A 76 -10.81 6.38 2.26
N VAL A 77 -10.13 5.45 2.94
CA VAL A 77 -10.79 4.45 3.82
C VAL A 77 -11.59 5.14 4.93
N VAL A 78 -11.00 6.15 5.58
CA VAL A 78 -11.69 6.95 6.60
C VAL A 78 -12.90 7.66 6.01
N LEU A 79 -12.77 8.30 4.85
CA LEU A 79 -13.90 8.97 4.18
C LEU A 79 -15.03 8.00 3.79
N LEU A 80 -14.70 6.86 3.18
CA LEU A 80 -15.70 5.84 2.82
C LEU A 80 -16.43 5.31 4.06
N HIS A 81 -15.68 5.04 5.13
CA HIS A 81 -16.24 4.51 6.37
C HIS A 81 -17.08 5.56 7.11
N LEU A 82 -16.76 6.85 7.00
CA LEU A 82 -17.62 7.95 7.47
C LEU A 82 -18.90 8.07 6.63
N LEU A 83 -18.83 7.82 5.32
CA LEU A 83 -19.96 7.95 4.41
C LEU A 83 -21.00 6.83 4.53
N GLY A 84 -20.67 5.64 5.04
CA GLY A 84 -21.64 4.52 5.03
C GLY A 84 -21.07 3.21 4.54
N VAL A 85 -19.97 3.29 3.79
CA VAL A 85 -19.47 2.16 3.02
C VAL A 85 -18.59 1.34 3.94
N ALA A 86 -19.13 0.23 4.45
CA ALA A 86 -18.36 -0.78 5.14
C ALA A 86 -17.40 -1.43 4.15
N LEU A 87 -16.12 -1.48 4.53
CA LEU A 87 -15.01 -2.00 3.73
C LEU A 87 -14.38 -3.22 4.40
#